data_AF-A0A6C0J0U8-F1
#
_entry.id   AF-A0A6C0J0U8-F1
#
_cell.length_a   1.000
_cell.length_b   1.000
_cell.length_c   1.000
_cell.angle_alpha   90.00
_cell.angle_beta   90.00
_cell.angle_gamma   90.00
#
_symmetry.space_group_name_H-M   'P 1'
#
loop_
_entity.id
_entity.type
_entity.pdbx_description
1 polymer ?
#
loop_
_entity_poly.entity_id
_entity_poly.type
_entity_poly.pdbx_seq_one_letter_code
_entity_poly.pdbx_strand_id
1 'polypeptide(L)'
;MSKSTILLTSINNFYNEEKNRTKLMNILDKTSGISLRNLEWFITNYAKKNNTTYTTQDGKLFTVHCAYKSSLDGYSKKLFDPFCRSQKFPYTIPGTSHEIHTTLAQLNFIKWCIKNNIIDYISNNKTSLFNKQVT
;
A
#
# COMPACT_ATOMS: atom_id res chain seq x y z
N MET A 1 -21.70 -4.59 -13.73
CA MET A 1 -20.83 -4.41 -12.55
C MET A 1 -19.74 -3.40 -12.88
N SER A 2 -19.57 -2.33 -12.10
CA SER A 2 -18.53 -1.33 -12.36
C SER A 2 -17.14 -1.86 -11.95
N LYS A 3 -16.05 -1.39 -12.59
CA LYS A 3 -14.67 -1.73 -12.20
C LYS A 3 -14.39 -1.45 -10.72
N SER A 4 -14.95 -0.36 -10.19
CA SER A 4 -14.83 0.02 -8.78
C SER A 4 -15.51 -0.97 -7.84
N THR A 5 -16.67 -1.51 -8.21
CA THR A 5 -17.41 -2.51 -7.41
C THR A 5 -16.61 -3.81 -7.31
N ILE A 6 -16.09 -4.30 -8.44
CA ILE A 6 -15.27 -5.53 -8.49
C ILE A 6 -14.00 -5.36 -7.64
N LEU A 7 -13.36 -4.18 -7.76
CA LEU A 7 -12.18 -3.85 -6.96
C LEU A 7 -12.49 -3.81 -5.47
N LEU A 8 -13.60 -3.18 -5.08
CA LEU A 8 -14.03 -3.10 -3.68
C LEU A 8 -14.31 -4.51 -3.11
N THR A 9 -14.99 -5.38 -3.85
CA THR A 9 -15.19 -6.78 -3.43
C THR A 9 -13.86 -7.49 -3.22
N SER A 10 -12.90 -7.32 -4.14
CA SER A 10 -11.56 -7.90 -4.01
C SER A 10 -10.79 -7.34 -2.80
N ILE A 11 -10.99 -6.07 -2.47
CA ILE A 11 -10.40 -5.41 -1.30
C ILE A 11 -11.02 -5.96 -0.01
N ASN A 12 -12.34 -6.09 0.04
CA ASN A 12 -13.05 -6.64 1.20
C ASN A 12 -12.61 -8.07 1.49
N ASN A 13 -12.54 -8.92 0.46
CA ASN A 13 -12.06 -10.30 0.61
C ASN A 13 -10.63 -10.35 1.16
N PHE A 14 -9.75 -9.46 0.68
CA PHE A 14 -8.36 -9.41 1.13
C PHE A 14 -8.23 -8.97 2.60
N TYR A 15 -9.03 -7.99 3.03
CA TYR A 15 -9.01 -7.49 4.40
C TYR A 15 -9.88 -8.29 5.38
N ASN A 16 -10.60 -9.31 4.91
CA ASN A 16 -11.27 -10.25 5.80
C ASN A 16 -10.28 -11.08 6.63
N GLU A 17 -9.06 -11.27 6.12
CA GLU A 17 -7.95 -11.88 6.86
C GLU A 17 -7.40 -10.92 7.93
N GLU A 18 -7.32 -11.41 9.17
CA GLU A 18 -6.89 -10.61 10.32
C GLU A 18 -5.54 -9.94 10.12
N LYS A 19 -4.55 -10.68 9.62
CA LYS A 19 -3.20 -10.17 9.35
C LYS A 19 -3.24 -8.96 8.40
N ASN A 20 -4.10 -8.98 7.39
CA ASN A 20 -4.18 -7.92 6.39
C ASN A 20 -4.90 -6.68 6.93
N ARG A 21 -6.02 -6.84 7.66
CA ARG A 21 -6.71 -5.69 8.29
C ARG A 21 -5.87 -5.04 9.38
N THR A 22 -5.10 -5.81 10.15
CA THR A 22 -4.19 -5.26 11.16
C THR A 22 -3.10 -4.41 10.52
N LYS A 23 -2.50 -4.87 9.40
CA LYS A 23 -1.55 -4.05 8.62
C LYS A 23 -2.21 -2.78 8.06
N LEU A 24 -3.45 -2.87 7.58
CA LEU A 24 -4.20 -1.71 7.11
C LEU A 24 -4.38 -0.66 8.22
N MET A 25 -4.93 -1.07 9.38
CA MET A 25 -5.13 -0.17 10.52
C MET A 25 -3.82 0.45 10.98
N ASN A 26 -2.75 -0.34 11.09
CA ASN A 26 -1.45 0.15 11.52
C ASN A 26 -0.84 1.24 10.61
N ILE A 27 -1.18 1.24 9.31
CA ILE A 27 -0.73 2.25 8.35
C ILE A 27 -1.60 3.51 8.43
N LEU A 28 -2.91 3.33 8.59
CA LEU A 28 -3.86 4.43 8.67
C LEU A 28 -3.74 5.20 9.99
N ASP A 29 -3.62 4.47 11.11
CA ASP A 29 -3.47 5.01 12.46
C ASP A 29 -2.02 5.40 12.79
N LYS A 30 -1.08 5.07 11.90
CA LYS A 30 0.36 5.35 12.00
C LYS A 30 1.05 4.71 13.21
N THR A 31 0.49 3.65 13.78
CA THR A 31 1.00 2.97 14.99
C THR A 31 2.28 2.17 14.74
N SER A 32 2.51 1.69 13.51
CA SER A 32 3.72 0.92 13.15
C SER A 32 4.97 1.79 12.87
N GLY A 33 4.81 3.11 12.87
CA GLY A 33 5.83 4.05 12.40
C GLY A 33 6.16 3.94 10.90
N ILE A 34 5.35 3.20 10.13
CA ILE A 34 5.32 3.26 8.66
C ILE A 34 3.98 3.88 8.28
N SER A 35 4.03 5.11 7.76
CA SER A 35 2.85 5.80 7.26
C SER A 35 2.64 5.58 5.77
N LEU A 36 1.45 5.91 5.29
CA LEU A 36 1.13 5.94 3.86
C LEU A 36 2.12 6.79 3.04
N ARG A 37 2.64 7.89 3.63
CA ARG A 37 3.65 8.75 2.99
C ARG A 37 5.03 8.07 2.95
N ASN A 38 5.40 7.30 3.97
CA ASN A 38 6.65 6.53 3.93
C ASN A 38 6.62 5.49 2.81
N LEU A 39 5.48 4.82 2.62
CA LEU A 39 5.30 3.86 1.53
C LEU A 39 5.43 4.53 0.16
N GLU A 40 4.70 5.61 -0.06
CA GLU A 40 4.76 6.33 -1.34
C GLU A 40 6.17 6.85 -1.62
N TRP A 41 6.80 7.54 -0.67
CA TRP A 41 8.17 8.03 -0.84
C TRP A 41 9.16 6.89 -1.14
N PHE A 42 9.05 5.76 -0.43
CA PHE A 42 9.89 4.59 -0.69
C PHE A 42 9.74 4.11 -2.13
N ILE A 43 8.51 4.00 -2.63
CA ILE A 43 8.22 3.46 -3.96
C ILE A 43 8.58 4.45 -5.09
N THR A 44 8.23 5.73 -4.94
CA THR A 44 8.34 6.72 -6.02
C THR A 44 9.69 7.42 -6.05
N ASN A 45 10.38 7.51 -4.92
CA ASN A 45 11.68 8.19 -4.80
C ASN A 45 12.81 7.20 -4.55
N TYR A 46 12.82 6.53 -3.39
CA TYR A 46 13.96 5.69 -3.00
C TYR A 46 14.15 4.51 -3.96
N ALA A 47 13.11 3.74 -4.22
CA ALA A 47 13.17 2.56 -5.07
C ALA A 47 13.47 2.90 -6.53
N LYS A 48 12.98 4.06 -6.99
CA LYS A 48 13.32 4.59 -8.31
C LYS A 48 14.81 4.90 -8.43
N LYS A 49 15.37 5.60 -7.43
CA LYS A 49 16.77 6.02 -7.42
C LYS A 49 17.74 4.84 -7.27
N ASN A 50 17.40 3.86 -6.42
CA ASN A 50 18.27 2.74 -6.08
C ASN A 50 17.97 1.46 -6.88
N ASN A 51 17.05 1.52 -7.85
CA ASN A 51 16.57 0.37 -8.61
C ASN A 51 16.23 -0.83 -7.69
N THR A 52 15.47 -0.58 -6.61
CA THR A 52 15.23 -1.59 -5.59
C THR A 52 14.48 -2.78 -6.18
N THR A 53 15.11 -3.96 -6.07
CA THR A 53 14.56 -5.24 -6.50
C THR A 53 14.66 -6.26 -5.37
N TYR A 54 13.71 -7.19 -5.31
CA TYR A 54 13.79 -8.37 -4.46
C TYR A 54 12.95 -9.50 -5.07
N THR A 55 13.18 -10.73 -4.61
CA THR A 55 12.40 -11.89 -5.02
C THR A 55 11.15 -11.99 -4.14
N THR A 56 9.96 -12.07 -4.75
CA THR A 56 8.72 -12.30 -4.01
C THR A 56 8.63 -13.75 -3.54
N GLN A 57 7.65 -14.06 -2.69
CA GLN A 57 7.39 -15.43 -2.23
C GLN A 57 7.12 -16.40 -3.41
N ASP A 58 6.63 -15.88 -4.53
CA ASP A 58 6.38 -16.64 -5.76
C ASP A 58 7.65 -16.88 -6.61
N GLY A 59 8.85 -16.50 -6.11
CA GLY A 59 10.12 -16.67 -6.83
C GLY A 59 10.34 -15.67 -7.98
N LYS A 60 9.45 -14.69 -8.15
CA LYS A 60 9.54 -13.70 -9.23
C LYS A 60 10.37 -12.49 -8.79
N LEU A 61 11.20 -12.00 -9.71
CA LEU A 61 11.91 -10.73 -9.51
C LEU A 61 10.91 -9.58 -9.52
N PHE A 62 10.90 -8.81 -8.44
CA PHE A 62 10.02 -7.67 -8.26
C PHE A 62 10.83 -6.38 -8.19
N THR A 63 10.78 -5.61 -9.27
CA THR A 63 11.31 -4.26 -9.31
C THR A 63 10.25 -3.29 -8.82
N VAL A 64 10.45 -2.74 -7.62
CA VAL A 64 9.43 -1.99 -6.86
C VAL A 64 8.85 -0.84 -7.67
N HIS A 65 9.71 0.00 -8.25
CA HIS A 65 9.27 1.19 -8.99
C HIS A 65 8.53 0.83 -10.29
N CYS A 66 9.04 -0.16 -11.04
CA CYS A 66 8.40 -0.61 -12.28
C CYS A 66 7.03 -1.24 -12.01
N ALA A 67 6.94 -2.12 -11.00
CA ALA A 67 5.69 -2.76 -10.64
C ALA A 67 4.63 -1.76 -10.16
N TYR A 68 5.04 -0.70 -9.45
CA TYR A 68 4.16 0.40 -9.09
C TYR A 68 3.62 1.14 -10.33
N LYS A 69 4.49 1.49 -11.29
CA LYS A 69 4.09 2.15 -12.53
C LYS A 69 3.11 1.30 -13.33
N SER A 70 3.38 0.02 -13.53
CA SER A 70 2.46 -0.90 -14.22
C SER A 70 1.11 -1.01 -13.51
N SER A 71 1.10 -1.04 -12.17
CA SER A 71 -0.14 -1.09 -11.39
C SER A 71 -0.94 0.22 -11.50
N LEU A 72 -0.25 1.36 -11.45
CA LEU A 72 -0.87 2.68 -11.61
C LEU A 72 -1.50 2.86 -13.00
N ASP A 73 -0.83 2.37 -14.04
CA ASP A 73 -1.34 2.43 -15.42
C ASP A 73 -2.55 1.50 -15.60
N GLY A 74 -2.54 0.30 -15.00
CA GLY A 74 -3.65 -0.65 -15.07
C GLY A 74 -4.91 -0.24 -14.30
N TYR A 75 -4.76 0.34 -13.11
CA TYR A 75 -5.88 0.75 -12.25
C TYR A 75 -6.32 2.21 -12.46
N SER A 76 -5.51 3.05 -13.12
CA SER A 76 -5.59 4.52 -13.11
C SER A 76 -5.27 5.16 -11.76
N LYS A 77 -4.89 6.45 -11.79
CA LYS A 77 -4.65 7.25 -10.58
C LYS A 77 -5.83 7.20 -9.59
N LYS A 78 -7.07 7.28 -10.09
CA LYS A 78 -8.28 7.31 -9.25
C LYS A 78 -8.50 6.06 -8.41
N LEU A 79 -7.94 4.90 -8.81
CA LEU A 79 -8.12 3.63 -8.11
C LEU A 79 -6.84 3.08 -7.47
N PHE A 80 -5.70 3.79 -7.58
CA PHE A 80 -4.43 3.27 -7.09
C PHE A 80 -3.46 4.32 -6.53
N ASP A 81 -3.53 5.58 -6.95
CA ASP A 81 -2.69 6.62 -6.36
C ASP A 81 -3.29 7.04 -5.00
N PRO A 82 -2.62 6.75 -3.87
CA PRO A 82 -3.15 6.98 -2.53
C PRO A 82 -3.33 8.48 -2.19
N PHE A 83 -2.72 9.37 -2.97
CA PHE A 83 -2.80 10.83 -2.81
C PHE A 83 -3.57 11.51 -3.95
N CYS A 84 -4.17 10.75 -4.86
CA CYS A 84 -5.06 11.30 -5.86
C CYS A 84 -6.26 11.98 -5.18
N ARG A 85 -6.66 13.16 -5.68
CA ARG A 85 -7.83 13.90 -5.21
C ARG A 85 -9.10 13.15 -5.60
N SER A 86 -9.51 12.22 -4.74
CA SER A 86 -10.75 11.45 -4.85
C SER A 86 -11.61 11.64 -3.61
N GLN A 87 -12.92 11.55 -3.79
CA GLN A 87 -13.87 11.63 -2.69
C GLN A 87 -13.66 10.46 -1.73
N LYS A 88 -13.56 10.77 -0.43
CA LYS A 88 -13.55 9.77 0.63
C LYS A 88 -14.96 9.24 0.86
N PHE A 89 -15.05 8.00 1.27
CA PHE A 89 -16.31 7.36 1.65
C PHE A 89 -16.12 6.61 2.97
N PRO A 90 -17.20 6.40 3.75
CA PRO A 90 -17.16 5.56 4.94
C PRO A 90 -16.92 4.11 4.53
N TYR A 91 -15.90 3.49 5.12
CA TYR A 91 -15.52 2.12 4.87
C TYR A 91 -15.43 1.36 6.20
N THR A 92 -16.29 0.36 6.37
CA THR A 92 -16.24 -0.57 7.49
C THR A 92 -15.21 -1.65 7.19
N ILE A 93 -14.23 -1.82 8.09
CA ILE A 93 -13.19 -2.83 7.92
C ILE A 93 -13.82 -4.23 8.09
N PRO A 94 -13.67 -5.14 7.11
CA PRO A 94 -14.22 -6.49 7.20
C PRO A 94 -13.79 -7.23 8.47
N GLY A 95 -14.76 -7.82 9.18
CA GLY A 95 -14.52 -8.54 10.42
C GLY A 95 -14.34 -7.66 11.66
N THR A 96 -14.61 -6.35 11.58
CA THR A 96 -14.63 -5.44 12.73
C THR A 96 -15.82 -4.48 12.65
N SER A 97 -16.12 -3.81 13.76
CA SER A 97 -17.10 -2.70 13.80
C SER A 97 -16.45 -1.33 13.54
N HIS A 98 -15.18 -1.31 13.09
CA HIS A 98 -14.42 -0.08 12.94
C HIS A 98 -14.66 0.53 11.56
N GLU A 99 -15.14 1.78 11.54
CA GLU A 99 -15.38 2.54 10.32
C GLU A 99 -14.32 3.63 10.14
N ILE A 100 -13.81 3.75 8.92
CA ILE A 100 -12.82 4.76 8.54
C ILE A 100 -13.29 5.56 7.32
N HIS A 101 -12.85 6.82 7.24
CA HIS A 101 -13.08 7.66 6.07
C HIS A 101 -11.84 7.62 5.15
N THR A 102 -11.91 6.84 4.08
CA THR A 102 -10.79 6.59 3.17
C THR A 102 -11.23 6.61 1.70
N THR A 103 -10.29 6.41 0.78
CA THR A 103 -10.57 6.28 -0.66
C THR A 103 -10.27 4.87 -1.15
N LEU A 104 -10.91 4.50 -2.26
CA LEU A 104 -10.69 3.19 -2.87
C LEU A 104 -9.23 3.02 -3.31
N ALA A 105 -8.59 4.11 -3.74
CA ALA A 105 -7.17 4.12 -4.09
C ALA A 105 -6.25 3.87 -2.89
N GLN A 106 -6.54 4.46 -1.73
CA GLN A 106 -5.76 4.22 -0.51
C GLN A 106 -5.85 2.76 -0.07
N LEU A 107 -7.05 2.20 -0.04
CA LEU A 107 -7.27 0.78 0.26
C LEU A 107 -6.53 -0.13 -0.73
N ASN A 108 -6.66 0.13 -2.03
CA ASN A 108 -6.02 -0.69 -3.05
C ASN A 108 -4.49 -0.60 -3.01
N PHE A 109 -3.96 0.62 -2.81
CA PHE A 109 -2.53 0.86 -2.69
C PHE A 109 -1.93 0.12 -1.49
N ILE A 110 -2.56 0.22 -0.31
CA ILE A 110 -2.08 -0.47 0.89
C ILE A 110 -2.14 -1.99 0.69
N LYS A 111 -3.24 -2.51 0.11
CA LYS A 111 -3.37 -3.92 -0.26
C LYS A 111 -2.21 -4.37 -1.15
N TRP A 112 -1.87 -3.58 -2.16
CA TRP A 112 -0.75 -3.88 -3.05
C TRP A 112 0.60 -3.86 -2.32
N CYS A 113 0.81 -2.92 -1.41
CA CYS A 113 2.01 -2.88 -0.56
C CYS A 113 2.14 -4.12 0.35
N ILE A 114 1.02 -4.61 0.90
CA ILE A 114 1.00 -5.84 1.70
C ILE A 114 1.31 -7.05 0.81
N LYS A 115 0.61 -7.19 -0.32
CA LYS A 115 0.74 -8.35 -1.21
C LYS A 115 2.17 -8.53 -1.75
N ASN A 116 2.86 -7.43 -2.01
CA ASN A 116 4.22 -7.46 -2.53
C ASN A 116 5.30 -7.39 -1.44
N ASN A 117 4.96 -7.53 -0.15
CA ASN A 117 5.91 -7.47 0.97
C ASN A 117 6.71 -6.15 1.07
N ILE A 118 6.19 -5.05 0.54
CA ILE A 118 6.85 -3.74 0.60
C ILE A 118 6.94 -3.25 2.05
N ILE A 119 5.89 -3.47 2.84
CA ILE A 119 5.87 -3.06 4.25
C ILE A 119 6.93 -3.81 5.05
N ASP A 120 7.10 -5.11 4.75
CA ASP A 120 8.07 -5.96 5.45
C ASP A 120 9.50 -5.57 5.05
N TYR A 121 9.73 -5.26 3.76
CA TYR A 121 11.00 -4.72 3.28
C TYR A 121 11.38 -3.41 3.99
N ILE A 122 10.44 -2.46 4.08
CA ILE A 122 10.68 -1.17 4.75
C ILE A 122 10.94 -1.38 6.25
N SER A 123 10.19 -2.28 6.90
CA SER A 123 10.38 -2.60 8.32
C SER A 123 11.78 -3.14 8.59
N ASN A 124 12.27 -4.06 7.76
CA ASN A 124 13.60 -4.66 7.90
C ASN A 124 14.75 -3.70 7.60
N ASN A 125 14.50 -2.66 6.79
CA ASN A 125 15.51 -1.69 6.37
C ASN A 125 15.28 -0.30 6.98
N LYS A 126 14.42 -0.19 8.01
CA LYS A 126 13.91 1.09 8.53
C LYS A 126 15.03 2.05 8.94
N THR A 127 16.07 1.53 9.58
CA THR A 127 17.25 2.30 10.03
C THR A 127 18.03 2.88 8.85
N SER A 128 18.23 2.12 7.76
CA SER A 128 18.94 2.60 6.57
C SER A 128 18.10 3.59 5.75
N LEU A 129 16.78 3.34 5.66
CA LEU A 129 15.87 4.13 4.84
C LEU A 129 15.52 5.49 5.45
N PHE A 130 15.39 5.57 6.77
CA PHE A 130 14.88 6.76 7.45
C PHE A 130 15.84 7.39 8.47
N ASN A 131 17.06 6.88 8.63
CA ASN A 131 18.09 7.67 9.32
C ASN A 131 18.38 8.92 8.49
N LYS A 132 17.93 10.07 9.01
CA LYS A 132 18.55 11.34 8.67
C LYS A 132 20.03 11.22 8.99
N GLN A 133 20.90 11.34 8.00
CA GLN A 133 22.24 11.83 8.29
C GLN A 133 22.03 13.18 8.96
N VAL A 134 22.30 13.24 10.26
CA VAL A 134 22.53 14.51 10.95
C VAL A 134 23.75 15.09 10.24
N THR A 135 23.50 16.04 9.35
CA THR A 135 24.54 16.86 8.71
C THR A 135 24.19 18.30 9.01
#